data_AF-A0A1X0EGD6-F1
#
_entry.id   AF-A0A1X0EGD6-F1
#
_cell.length_a   1.000
_cell.length_b   1.000
_cell.length_c   1.000
_cell.angle_alpha   90.00
_cell.angle_beta   90.00
_cell.angle_gamma   90.00
#
_symmetry.space_group_name_H-M   'P 1'
#
loop_
_entity.id
_entity.type
_entity.pdbx_description
1 polymer ?
#
loop_
_entity_poly.entity_id
_entity_poly.type
_entity_poly.pdbx_seq_one_letter_code
_entity_poly.pdbx_strand_id
1 'polypeptide(L)'
;MNLLLDFGLDTGAFELREQLIDRRLCDIRNSIAHGRDACPRIGEFSDLHSEVMCMMEEIRDLILAAARTGGYKATNTPTQASALTSADP
;
A
#
# COMPACT_ATOMS: atom_id res chain seq x y z
N MET A 1 10.64 -6.38 1.80
CA MET A 1 10.69 -6.63 0.33
C MET A 1 9.50 -5.90 -0.26
N ASN A 2 9.74 -4.77 -0.92
CA ASN A 2 8.68 -3.85 -1.34
C ASN A 2 8.57 -3.90 -2.87
N LEU A 3 7.82 -4.90 -3.35
CA LEU A 3 7.78 -5.34 -4.75
C LEU A 3 7.66 -4.18 -5.75
N LEU A 4 6.84 -3.17 -5.46
CA LEU A 4 6.63 -2.02 -6.33
C LEU A 4 7.88 -1.13 -6.45
N LEU A 5 8.58 -0.87 -5.34
CA LEU A 5 9.83 -0.11 -5.33
C LEU A 5 10.93 -0.83 -6.11
N ASP A 6 10.99 -2.16 -6.02
CA ASP A 6 11.98 -2.98 -6.73
C ASP A 6 11.85 -2.84 -8.26
N PHE A 7 10.66 -2.46 -8.76
CA PHE A 7 10.39 -2.18 -10.18
C PHE A 7 10.30 -0.68 -10.51
N GLY A 8 10.67 0.20 -9.58
CA GLY A 8 10.63 1.66 -9.77
C GLY A 8 9.21 2.25 -9.85
N LEU A 9 8.20 1.51 -9.40
CA LEU A 9 6.80 1.90 -9.40
C LEU A 9 6.46 2.72 -8.15
N ASP A 10 5.57 3.71 -8.31
CA ASP A 10 5.11 4.56 -7.21
C ASP A 10 4.28 3.77 -6.20
N THR A 11 4.60 3.92 -4.92
CA THR A 11 3.92 3.29 -3.77
C THR A 11 2.99 4.22 -3.02
N GLY A 12 2.98 5.52 -3.33
CA GLY A 12 2.31 6.53 -2.50
C GLY A 12 0.82 6.27 -2.23
N ALA A 13 0.12 5.64 -3.18
CA ALA A 13 -1.30 5.28 -3.04
C ALA A 13 -1.57 4.19 -1.97
N PHE A 14 -0.56 3.40 -1.61
CA PHE A 14 -0.68 2.22 -0.74
C PHE A 14 -0.06 2.40 0.64
N GLU A 15 0.82 3.38 0.82
CA GLU A 15 1.58 3.59 2.07
C GLU A 15 0.68 3.79 3.30
N LEU A 16 -0.40 4.57 3.16
CA LEU A 16 -1.35 4.79 4.27
C LEU A 16 -2.21 3.57 4.62
N ARG A 17 -2.19 2.52 3.79
CA ARG A 17 -3.02 1.31 3.93
C ARG A 17 -2.22 0.05 4.24
N GLU A 18 -0.93 0.18 4.54
CA GLU A 18 -0.03 -0.95 4.81
C GLU A 18 -0.58 -1.91 5.90
N GLN A 19 -1.17 -1.34 6.96
CA GLN A 19 -1.70 -2.13 8.09
C GLN A 19 -3.22 -2.36 8.03
N LEU A 20 -3.87 -2.10 6.88
CA LEU A 20 -5.34 -2.15 6.76
C LEU A 20 -5.88 -3.54 7.12
N ILE A 21 -5.34 -4.59 6.49
CA ILE A 21 -5.79 -5.98 6.69
C ILE A 21 -5.45 -6.44 8.12
N ASP A 22 -4.25 -6.11 8.60
CA ASP A 22 -3.83 -6.51 9.94
C ASP A 22 -4.76 -5.92 11.02
N ARG A 23 -5.04 -4.62 10.94
CA ARG A 23 -5.89 -3.95 11.94
C ARG A 23 -7.37 -4.28 11.81
N ARG A 24 -7.90 -4.36 10.59
CA ARG A 24 -9.35 -4.50 10.38
C ARG A 24 -9.82 -5.95 10.26
N LEU A 25 -8.93 -6.90 9.96
CA LEU A 25 -9.28 -8.31 9.83
C LEU A 25 -8.54 -9.17 10.85
N CYS A 26 -7.21 -9.13 10.87
CA CYS A 26 -6.42 -10.03 11.69
C CYS A 26 -6.62 -9.79 13.19
N ASP A 27 -6.63 -8.53 13.64
CA ASP A 27 -6.86 -8.20 15.04
C ASP A 27 -8.24 -8.65 15.53
N ILE A 28 -9.28 -8.45 14.72
CA ILE A 28 -10.65 -8.91 15.03
C ILE A 28 -10.69 -10.43 15.08
N ARG A 29 -10.12 -11.12 14.08
CA ARG A 29 -10.03 -12.59 14.05
C ARG A 29 -9.29 -13.13 15.29
N ASN A 30 -8.17 -12.52 15.64
CA ASN A 30 -7.39 -12.91 16.82
C ASN A 30 -8.21 -12.67 18.10
N SER A 31 -8.97 -11.59 18.16
CA SER A 31 -9.87 -11.29 19.28
C SER A 31 -10.94 -12.37 19.46
N ILE A 32 -11.58 -12.81 18.37
CA ILE A 32 -12.54 -13.93 18.38
C ILE A 32 -11.85 -15.22 18.84
N ALA A 33 -10.67 -15.54 18.30
CA ALA A 33 -9.93 -16.76 18.64
C ALA A 33 -9.53 -16.81 20.13
N HIS A 34 -9.31 -15.65 20.75
CA HIS A 34 -9.03 -15.53 22.18
C HIS A 34 -10.29 -15.43 23.06
N GLY A 35 -11.49 -15.62 22.49
CA GLY A 35 -12.75 -15.61 23.24
C GLY A 35 -13.19 -14.22 23.73
N ARG A 36 -12.70 -13.15 23.08
CA ARG A 36 -13.14 -11.77 23.37
C ARG A 36 -14.36 -11.43 22.52
N ASP A 37 -15.24 -10.59 23.06
CA ASP A 37 -16.39 -10.05 22.34
C ASP A 37 -15.96 -9.00 21.31
N ALA A 38 -15.47 -9.48 20.17
CA ALA A 38 -15.18 -8.68 19.00
C ALA A 38 -15.89 -9.31 17.80
N CYS A 39 -17.03 -8.76 17.42
CA CYS A 39 -17.73 -9.12 16.21
C CYS A 39 -17.74 -7.89 15.29
N PRO A 40 -17.27 -8.01 14.02
CA PRO A 40 -17.39 -6.91 13.07
C PRO A 40 -18.87 -6.60 12.85
N ARG A 41 -19.17 -5.33 12.58
CA ARG A 41 -20.55 -4.93 12.29
C ARG A 41 -21.01 -5.56 10.97
N ILE A 42 -22.32 -5.73 10.83
CA ILE A 42 -22.90 -6.17 9.55
C ILE A 42 -22.44 -5.20 8.45
N GLY A 43 -21.91 -5.75 7.35
CA GLY A 43 -21.38 -4.98 6.22
C GLY A 43 -19.90 -4.63 6.34
N GLU A 44 -19.33 -4.56 7.53
CA GLU A 44 -17.95 -4.12 7.73
C GLU A 44 -16.92 -5.00 7.00
N PHE A 45 -17.14 -6.32 7.00
CA PHE A 45 -16.31 -7.25 6.22
C PHE A 45 -16.47 -7.03 4.71
N SER A 46 -17.70 -6.77 4.24
CA SER A 46 -17.97 -6.53 2.81
C SER A 46 -17.29 -5.26 2.33
N ASP A 47 -17.30 -4.21 3.15
CA ASP A 47 -16.63 -2.94 2.85
C ASP A 47 -15.12 -3.15 2.79
N LEU A 48 -14.55 -3.83 3.79
CA LEU A 48 -13.11 -4.15 3.82
C LEU A 48 -12.70 -5.02 2.62
N HIS A 49 -13.50 -6.04 2.28
CA HIS A 49 -13.26 -6.89 1.12
C HIS A 49 -13.26 -6.08 -0.18
N SER A 50 -14.24 -5.19 -0.34
CA SER A 50 -14.34 -4.34 -1.54
C SER A 50 -13.15 -3.39 -1.64
N GLU A 51 -12.72 -2.80 -0.52
CA GLU A 51 -11.53 -1.93 -0.47
C GLU A 51 -10.26 -2.69 -0.84
N VAL A 52 -10.05 -3.89 -0.30
CA VAL A 52 -8.89 -4.73 -0.63
C VAL A 52 -8.88 -5.13 -2.10
N MET A 53 -10.04 -5.51 -2.66
CA MET A 53 -10.13 -5.86 -4.08
C MET A 53 -9.84 -4.66 -4.97
N CYS A 54 -10.35 -3.46 -4.66
CA CYS A 54 -10.01 -2.25 -5.40
C CYS A 54 -8.51 -1.98 -5.39
N MET A 55 -7.83 -2.11 -4.24
CA MET A 55 -6.37 -1.95 -4.18
C MET A 55 -5.62 -2.99 -5.02
N MET A 56 -6.08 -4.25 -5.05
CA MET A 56 -5.47 -5.28 -5.90
C MET A 56 -5.64 -4.96 -7.39
N GLU A 57 -6.78 -4.38 -7.78
CA GLU A 57 -7.02 -3.92 -9.15
C GLU A 57 -6.15 -2.72 -9.51
N GLU A 58 -5.98 -1.75 -8.59
CA GLU A 58 -5.07 -0.61 -8.76
C GLU A 58 -3.61 -1.07 -8.96
N ILE A 59 -3.15 -2.04 -8.17
CA ILE A 59 -1.81 -2.63 -8.34
C ILE A 59 -1.67 -3.29 -9.71
N ARG A 60 -2.67 -4.09 -10.11
CA ARG A 60 -2.70 -4.73 -11.44
C ARG A 60 -2.60 -3.68 -12.54
N ASP A 61 -3.40 -2.63 -12.47
CA ASP A 61 -3.49 -1.61 -13.50
C ASP A 61 -2.19 -0.77 -13.56
N LEU A 62 -1.57 -0.48 -12.41
CA LEU A 62 -0.24 0.14 -12.31
C LEU A 62 0.83 -0.71 -13.02
N ILE A 63 0.88 -2.01 -12.72
CA ILE A 63 1.84 -2.94 -13.33
C ILE A 63 1.62 -3.03 -14.84
N LEU A 64 0.38 -3.17 -15.29
CA LEU A 64 0.04 -3.24 -16.70
C LEU A 64 0.37 -1.94 -17.44
N ALA A 65 0.10 -0.78 -16.82
CA ALA A 65 0.46 0.51 -17.38
C ALA A 65 1.98 0.63 -17.53
N ALA A 66 2.74 0.32 -16.49
CA ALA A 66 4.21 0.35 -16.52
C ALA A 66 4.80 -0.61 -17.55
N ALA A 67 4.23 -1.82 -17.68
CA ALA A 67 4.66 -2.79 -18.68
C ALA A 67 4.42 -2.29 -20.12
N ARG A 68 3.28 -1.63 -20.38
CA ARG A 68 2.94 -1.09 -21.71
C ARG A 68 3.77 0.13 -22.08
N THR A 69 4.01 1.03 -21.12
CA THR A 69 4.75 2.27 -21.36
C THR A 69 6.27 2.10 -21.25
N GLY A 70 6.74 0.95 -20.75
CA GLY A 70 8.14 0.75 -20.41
C GLY A 70 8.56 1.54 -19.16
N GLY A 71 7.61 2.00 -18.34
CA GLY A 71 7.85 2.82 -17.15
C GLY A 71 8.80 2.18 -16.12
N TYR A 72 8.84 0.85 -16.05
CA TYR A 72 9.79 0.09 -15.21
C TYR A 72 11.27 0.28 -15.64
N LYS A 73 11.54 0.84 -16.81
CA LYS A 73 12.91 1.19 -17.28
C LYS A 73 13.35 2.58 -16.80
N ALA A 74 12.41 3.40 -16.34
CA ALA A 74 12.75 4.68 -15.74
C ALA A 74 13.47 4.39 -14.42
N THR A 75 14.76 4.69 -14.37
CA THR A 75 15.49 4.76 -13.11
C THR A 75 14.89 5.93 -12.32
N ASN A 76 13.85 5.66 -11.55
CA ASN A 76 13.45 6.54 -10.46
C ASN A 76 14.53 6.39 -9.38
N THR A 77 15.72 6.93 -9.67
CA THR A 77 16.68 7.31 -8.64
C THR A 77 15.89 8.25 -7.75
N PRO A 78 15.62 7.90 -6.48
CA PRO A 78 14.94 8.82 -5.60
C PRO A 78 15.81 10.07 -5.57
N THR A 79 15.35 11.15 -6.21
CA THR A 79 16.00 12.44 -6.13
C THR A 79 16.01 12.76 -4.65
N GLN A 80 17.16 12.56 -4.02
CA GLN A 80 17.42 13.12 -2.71
C GLN A 80 17.24 14.63 -2.86
N ALA A 81 16.08 15.11 -2.46
CA ALA A 81 15.89 16.51 -2.12
C ALA A 81 16.69 16.77 -0.83
N SER A 82 18.02 16.77 -0.95
CA SER A 82 18.92 17.33 0.03
C SER A 82 20.29 17.56 -0.61
N ALA A 83 20.46 18.73 -1.21
CA ALA A 83 21.77 19.32 -1.46
C ALA A 83 21.66 20.83 -1.16
N LEU A 84 21.93 21.11 0.11
CA LEU A 84 22.52 22.32 0.69
C LEU A 84 22.66 23.55 -0.21
N THR A 85 22.12 24.67 0.27
CA THR A 85 22.95 25.88 0.40
C THR A 85 22.72 26.52 1.76
N SER A 86 23.68 26.31 2.65
CA SER A 86 23.93 27.11 3.83
C SER A 86 25.41 27.45 3.82
N ALA A 87 25.76 28.70 3.53
CA ALA A 87 26.96 29.37 4.04
C ALA A 87 27.00 30.84 3.56
N ASP A 88 26.99 31.74 4.54
CA ASP A 88 27.14 33.21 4.49
C ASP A 88 28.49 33.69 3.89
N PRO A 89 28.71 35.02 3.83
CA PRO A 89 29.27 35.74 5.00
C PRO A 89 28.45 36.94 5.49
#